data_AF-A0A9X8XH51-F1
#
_entry.id   AF-A0A9X8XH51-F1
#
_cell.length_a   1.000
_cell.length_b   1.000
_cell.length_c   1.000
_cell.angle_alpha   90.00
_cell.angle_beta   90.00
_cell.angle_gamma   90.00
#
_symmetry.space_group_name_H-M   'P 1'
#
loop_
_entity.id
_entity.type
_entity.pdbx_description
1 polymer ?
#
loop_
_entity_poly.entity_id
_entity_poly.type
_entity_poly.pdbx_seq_one_letter_code
_entity_poly.pdbx_strand_id
1 'polypeptide(L)'
;MTKQFPKDFLWDGATAANQYEGGWDQGGRGPATSDTARAVAPEERKTMGSEFITPMNRERLDFALNDKEGLYPKLWGPDFYHRYKEDIALMAEMGFKTFRLSIAWSRIFPNGDETVPNEEGLAFYDAFLMN
;
A
#
# COMPACT_ATOMS: atom_id res chain seq x y z
N MET A 1 28.93 31.75 7.91
CA MET A 1 28.49 30.86 6.82
C MET A 1 27.05 30.45 7.08
N THR A 2 26.17 30.59 6.10
CA THR A 2 24.77 30.16 6.21
C THR A 2 24.71 28.65 6.04
N LYS A 3 24.10 27.93 6.99
CA LYS A 3 23.86 26.49 6.84
C LYS A 3 22.78 26.29 5.77
N GLN A 4 23.10 25.54 4.73
CA GLN A 4 22.19 25.21 3.62
C GLN A 4 22.31 23.71 3.34
N PHE A 5 21.23 23.13 2.80
CA PHE A 5 21.28 21.75 2.32
C PHE A 5 22.24 21.63 1.12
N PRO A 6 22.81 20.43 0.88
CA PRO A 6 23.50 20.12 -0.37
C PRO A 6 22.63 20.45 -1.59
N LYS A 7 23.27 20.83 -2.70
CA LYS A 7 22.55 21.21 -3.94
C LYS A 7 21.75 20.04 -4.52
N ASP A 8 22.17 18.83 -4.23
CA ASP A 8 21.64 17.54 -4.65
C ASP A 8 20.82 16.84 -3.55
N PHE A 9 20.37 17.59 -2.53
CA PHE A 9 19.50 17.03 -1.50
C PHE A 9 18.21 16.47 -2.11
N LEU A 10 17.90 15.22 -1.77
CA LEU A 10 16.79 14.46 -2.33
C LEU A 10 15.47 14.81 -1.61
N TRP A 11 14.86 15.92 -2.00
CA TRP A 11 13.51 16.25 -1.54
C TRP A 11 12.50 15.32 -2.21
N ASP A 12 11.68 14.65 -1.40
CA ASP A 12 10.70 13.67 -1.88
C ASP A 12 9.48 13.49 -0.97
N GLY A 13 8.66 12.51 -1.33
CA GLY A 13 7.61 11.93 -0.52
C GLY A 13 7.76 10.40 -0.45
N ALA A 14 7.17 9.82 0.59
CA ALA A 14 7.23 8.38 0.85
C ALA A 14 5.84 7.79 1.08
N THR A 15 5.64 6.59 0.53
CA THR A 15 4.40 5.81 0.64
C THR A 15 4.71 4.33 0.93
N ALA A 16 3.66 3.57 1.26
CA ALA A 16 3.69 2.11 1.31
C ALA A 16 2.43 1.56 0.63
N ALA A 17 2.59 0.60 -0.27
CA ALA A 17 1.58 0.08 -1.20
C ALA A 17 0.21 -0.14 -0.58
N ASN A 18 0.18 -0.82 0.56
CA ASN A 18 -1.06 -1.13 1.29
C ASN A 18 -1.83 0.09 1.83
N GLN A 19 -1.24 1.28 1.81
CA GLN A 19 -1.90 2.51 2.25
C GLN A 19 -2.46 3.31 1.07
N TYR A 20 -1.88 3.18 -0.12
CA TYR A 20 -2.15 4.10 -1.22
C TYR A 20 -2.52 3.46 -2.58
N GLU A 21 -2.12 2.22 -2.85
CA GLU A 21 -2.37 1.60 -4.16
C GLU A 21 -3.86 1.34 -4.39
N GLY A 22 -4.56 0.69 -3.45
CA GLY A 22 -5.88 0.14 -3.75
C GLY A 22 -5.80 -1.05 -4.70
N GLY A 23 -6.85 -1.28 -5.50
CA GLY A 23 -6.91 -2.36 -6.49
C GLY A 23 -6.54 -3.72 -5.89
N TRP A 24 -7.08 -4.02 -4.70
CA TRP A 24 -6.63 -5.14 -3.85
C TRP A 24 -6.88 -6.52 -4.46
N ASP A 25 -7.90 -6.65 -5.31
CA ASP A 25 -8.35 -7.87 -5.99
C ASP A 25 -8.07 -7.84 -7.51
N GLN A 26 -7.28 -6.87 -7.98
CA GLN A 26 -6.95 -6.70 -9.39
C GLN A 26 -5.54 -7.16 -9.71
N GLY A 27 -5.31 -7.52 -10.98
CA GLY A 27 -3.98 -7.85 -11.48
C GLY A 27 -3.41 -9.14 -10.89
N GLY A 28 -4.26 -10.09 -10.48
CA GLY A 28 -3.84 -11.33 -9.81
C GLY A 28 -3.31 -11.16 -8.38
N ARG A 29 -3.49 -9.99 -7.74
CA ARG A 29 -3.02 -9.73 -6.37
C ARG A 29 -3.71 -10.64 -5.34
N GLY A 30 -2.92 -11.24 -4.45
CA GLY A 30 -3.41 -11.99 -3.28
C GLY A 30 -3.71 -11.11 -2.06
N PRO A 31 -4.40 -11.65 -1.04
CA PRO A 31 -4.67 -10.94 0.20
C PRO A 31 -3.36 -10.66 0.98
N ALA A 32 -3.21 -9.44 1.48
CA ALA A 32 -2.13 -9.07 2.37
C ALA A 32 -2.61 -9.00 3.84
N THR A 33 -1.70 -9.14 4.81
CA THR A 33 -2.05 -8.98 6.24
C THR A 33 -2.72 -7.63 6.54
N SER A 34 -2.40 -6.59 5.78
CA SER A 34 -3.02 -5.28 5.91
C SER A 34 -4.49 -5.23 5.52
N ASP A 35 -4.93 -6.15 4.66
CA ASP A 35 -6.27 -6.16 4.08
C ASP A 35 -7.31 -6.55 5.15
N THR A 36 -6.86 -7.17 6.25
CA THR A 36 -7.71 -7.52 7.40
C THR A 36 -7.88 -6.36 8.39
N ALA A 37 -7.29 -5.19 8.14
CA ALA A 37 -7.35 -4.05 9.06
C ALA A 37 -8.64 -3.24 8.83
N ARG A 38 -9.63 -3.43 9.71
CA ARG A 38 -10.86 -2.65 9.72
C ARG A 38 -10.60 -1.18 10.06
N ALA A 39 -11.39 -0.29 9.50
CA ALA A 39 -11.47 1.09 9.96
C ALA A 39 -11.89 1.13 11.42
N VAL A 40 -11.19 1.94 12.21
CA VAL A 40 -11.51 2.19 13.62
C VAL A 40 -11.74 3.68 13.80
N ALA A 41 -12.92 4.03 14.31
CA ALA A 41 -13.26 5.42 14.64
C ALA A 41 -12.34 5.96 15.75
N PRO A 42 -12.00 7.27 15.76
CA PRO A 42 -11.13 7.85 16.78
C PRO A 42 -11.59 7.59 18.23
N GLU A 43 -12.90 7.55 18.47
CA GLU A 43 -13.46 7.26 19.79
C GLU A 43 -13.26 5.80 20.20
N GLU A 44 -13.46 4.86 19.28
CA GLU A 44 -13.24 3.41 19.51
C GLU A 44 -11.75 3.11 19.78
N ARG A 45 -10.82 3.85 19.17
CA ARG A 45 -9.37 3.69 19.41
C ARG A 45 -8.99 3.88 20.87
N LYS A 46 -9.73 4.73 21.62
CA LYS A 46 -9.45 4.99 23.04
C LYS A 46 -9.72 3.77 23.91
N THR A 47 -10.59 2.86 23.47
CA THR A 47 -11.02 1.68 24.23
C THR A 47 -10.49 0.37 23.66
N MET A 48 -9.84 0.38 22.50
CA MET A 48 -9.35 -0.82 21.80
C MET A 48 -8.22 -1.59 22.51
N GLY A 49 -7.63 -1.03 23.58
CA GLY A 49 -6.62 -1.72 24.38
C GLY A 49 -5.49 -2.31 23.54
N SER A 50 -5.28 -3.63 23.66
CA SER A 50 -4.23 -4.37 22.96
C SER A 50 -4.62 -4.91 21.58
N GLU A 51 -5.82 -4.65 21.06
CA GLU A 51 -6.28 -5.26 19.78
C GLU A 51 -5.34 -4.99 18.60
N PHE A 52 -4.64 -3.84 18.62
CA PHE A 52 -3.64 -3.46 17.62
C PHE A 52 -2.32 -4.25 17.71
N ILE A 53 -2.01 -4.84 18.87
CA ILE A 53 -0.81 -5.64 19.10
C ILE A 53 -1.12 -7.13 19.27
N THR A 54 -2.41 -7.50 19.35
CA THR A 54 -2.84 -8.90 19.38
C THR A 54 -2.41 -9.57 18.08
N PRO A 55 -1.65 -10.68 18.13
CA PRO A 55 -1.22 -11.41 16.95
C PRO A 55 -2.38 -11.81 16.04
N MET A 56 -2.10 -11.90 14.75
CA MET A 56 -3.05 -12.48 13.79
C MET A 56 -3.21 -13.98 14.08
N ASN A 57 -4.40 -14.50 13.88
CA ASN A 57 -4.70 -15.94 13.94
C ASN A 57 -5.66 -16.32 12.81
N ARG A 58 -5.92 -17.63 12.64
CA ARG A 58 -6.78 -18.13 11.56
C ARG A 58 -8.22 -17.63 11.66
N GLU A 59 -8.79 -17.59 12.87
CA GLU A 59 -10.17 -17.10 13.07
C GLU A 59 -10.35 -15.63 12.67
N ARG A 60 -9.40 -14.75 13.06
CA ARG A 60 -9.42 -13.32 12.70
C ARG A 60 -9.23 -13.12 11.20
N LEU A 61 -8.37 -13.92 10.58
CA LEU A 61 -8.16 -13.92 9.14
C LEU A 61 -9.44 -14.34 8.40
N ASP A 62 -10.01 -15.49 8.78
CA ASP A 62 -11.23 -16.02 8.16
C ASP A 62 -12.40 -15.06 8.33
N PHE A 63 -12.55 -14.44 9.50
CA PHE A 63 -13.54 -13.38 9.72
C PHE A 63 -13.33 -12.21 8.74
N ALA A 64 -12.13 -11.65 8.68
CA ALA A 64 -11.86 -10.47 7.86
C ALA A 64 -12.04 -10.72 6.36
N LEU A 65 -11.67 -11.92 5.86
CA LEU A 65 -11.84 -12.27 4.45
C LEU A 65 -13.31 -12.51 4.04
N ASN A 66 -14.16 -12.90 5.00
CA ASN A 66 -15.57 -13.18 4.76
C ASN A 66 -16.51 -12.03 5.13
N ASP A 67 -16.03 -11.04 5.89
CA ASP A 67 -16.80 -9.86 6.27
C ASP A 67 -17.17 -9.02 5.03
N LYS A 68 -18.48 -8.81 4.84
CA LYS A 68 -19.05 -8.01 3.74
C LYS A 68 -19.61 -6.66 4.19
N GLU A 69 -19.63 -6.41 5.50
CA GLU A 69 -20.19 -5.18 6.08
C GLU A 69 -19.07 -4.26 6.61
N GLY A 70 -17.93 -4.82 6.97
CA GLY A 70 -16.78 -4.06 7.45
C GLY A 70 -16.20 -3.11 6.43
N LEU A 71 -15.75 -1.95 6.91
CA LEU A 71 -14.94 -1.02 6.14
C LEU A 71 -13.46 -1.38 6.30
N TYR A 72 -12.81 -1.75 5.21
CA TYR A 72 -11.37 -2.08 5.15
C TYR A 72 -10.66 -1.06 4.24
N PRO A 73 -10.20 0.08 4.77
CA PRO A 73 -9.74 1.21 3.94
C PRO A 73 -8.58 0.86 3.00
N LYS A 74 -7.73 -0.08 3.42
CA LYS A 74 -6.53 -0.50 2.69
C LYS A 74 -6.82 -1.29 1.41
N LEU A 75 -8.03 -1.82 1.28
CA LEU A 75 -8.47 -2.47 0.04
C LEU A 75 -8.55 -1.47 -1.13
N TRP A 76 -8.85 -0.21 -0.83
CA TRP A 76 -9.15 0.81 -1.83
C TRP A 76 -8.11 1.93 -1.86
N GLY A 77 -7.61 2.35 -0.70
CA GLY A 77 -6.74 3.51 -0.61
C GLY A 77 -7.34 4.76 -1.28
N PRO A 78 -6.51 5.72 -1.72
CA PRO A 78 -6.84 6.79 -2.65
C PRO A 78 -6.76 6.36 -4.13
N ASP A 79 -6.62 5.06 -4.41
CA ASP A 79 -6.67 4.47 -5.76
C ASP A 79 -5.50 4.79 -6.70
N PHE A 80 -4.26 4.81 -6.18
CA PHE A 80 -3.07 5.01 -7.01
C PHE A 80 -2.89 3.92 -8.09
N TYR A 81 -3.41 2.72 -7.88
CA TYR A 81 -3.36 1.62 -8.85
C TYR A 81 -3.91 2.04 -10.23
N HIS A 82 -4.95 2.87 -10.28
CA HIS A 82 -5.50 3.40 -11.53
C HIS A 82 -5.02 4.82 -11.86
N ARG A 83 -4.53 5.57 -10.87
CA ARG A 83 -4.26 7.02 -10.95
C ARG A 83 -2.78 7.39 -10.92
N TYR A 84 -1.88 6.42 -10.96
CA TYR A 84 -0.45 6.65 -10.78
C TYR A 84 0.12 7.68 -11.77
N LYS A 85 -0.43 7.77 -12.98
CA LYS A 85 0.05 8.73 -13.99
C LYS A 85 -0.20 10.17 -13.56
N GLU A 86 -1.42 10.46 -13.11
CA GLU A 86 -1.81 11.78 -12.61
C GLU A 86 -1.07 12.11 -11.31
N ASP A 87 -0.95 11.14 -10.40
CA ASP A 87 -0.31 11.35 -9.11
C ASP A 87 1.21 11.59 -9.26
N ILE A 88 1.88 10.85 -10.15
CA ILE A 88 3.30 11.08 -10.47
C ILE A 88 3.51 12.43 -11.16
N ALA A 89 2.59 12.86 -12.02
CA ALA A 89 2.66 14.19 -12.64
C ALA A 89 2.60 15.31 -11.57
N LEU A 90 1.76 15.16 -10.54
CA LEU A 90 1.70 16.10 -9.41
C LEU A 90 3.00 16.09 -8.59
N MET A 91 3.60 14.92 -8.35
CA MET A 91 4.90 14.82 -7.67
C MET A 91 6.02 15.52 -8.47
N ALA A 92 5.99 15.39 -9.80
CA ALA A 92 6.91 16.07 -10.69
C ALA A 92 6.70 17.59 -10.69
N GLU A 93 5.44 18.06 -10.68
CA GLU A 93 5.09 19.49 -10.55
C GLU A 93 5.65 20.10 -9.26
N MET A 94 5.61 19.35 -8.15
CA MET A 94 6.19 19.75 -6.87
C MET A 94 7.73 19.74 -6.86
N GLY A 95 8.38 19.18 -7.88
CA GLY A 95 9.82 19.15 -8.03
C GLY A 95 10.54 18.06 -7.24
N PHE A 96 9.85 16.96 -6.93
CA PHE A 96 10.44 15.78 -6.28
C PHE A 96 11.69 15.29 -7.01
N LYS A 97 12.71 14.90 -6.25
CA LYS A 97 13.98 14.33 -6.76
C LYS A 97 13.97 12.82 -6.75
N THR A 98 13.23 12.25 -5.80
CA THR A 98 12.98 10.83 -5.65
C THR A 98 11.51 10.62 -5.29
N PHE A 99 11.04 9.38 -5.34
CA PHE A 99 9.77 8.98 -4.75
C PHE A 99 9.96 7.61 -4.10
N ARG A 100 9.74 7.52 -2.80
CA ARG A 100 9.88 6.27 -2.06
C ARG A 100 8.54 5.54 -2.02
N LEU A 101 8.53 4.29 -2.47
CA LEU A 101 7.39 3.39 -2.40
C LEU A 101 7.83 1.99 -1.93
N SER A 102 6.85 1.12 -1.70
CA SER A 102 7.09 -0.31 -1.52
C SER A 102 6.43 -1.09 -2.65
N ILE A 103 7.09 -2.15 -3.12
CA ILE A 103 6.43 -3.16 -3.96
C ILE A 103 5.57 -4.04 -3.06
N ALA A 104 4.28 -4.17 -3.37
CA ALA A 104 3.36 -5.04 -2.66
C ALA A 104 3.74 -6.49 -2.92
N TRP A 105 4.18 -7.20 -1.87
CA TRP A 105 4.54 -8.62 -1.97
C TRP A 105 3.41 -9.41 -2.62
N SER A 106 2.17 -9.24 -2.16
CA SER A 106 1.03 -9.99 -2.66
C SER A 106 0.65 -9.69 -4.12
N ARG A 107 1.25 -8.69 -4.77
CA ARG A 107 1.18 -8.52 -6.23
C ARG A 107 2.19 -9.38 -6.96
N ILE A 108 3.37 -9.64 -6.39
CA ILE A 108 4.43 -10.43 -7.01
C ILE A 108 4.26 -11.93 -6.72
N PHE A 109 3.99 -12.28 -5.47
CA PHE A 109 3.72 -13.65 -5.02
C PHE A 109 2.42 -13.63 -4.19
N PRO A 110 1.25 -13.85 -4.83
CA PRO A 110 -0.06 -13.74 -4.19
C PRO A 110 -0.25 -14.56 -2.91
N ASN A 111 0.23 -15.80 -2.90
CA ASN A 111 0.20 -16.70 -1.75
C ASN A 111 1.54 -16.70 -0.99
N GLY A 112 2.62 -16.27 -1.66
CA GLY A 112 3.94 -16.13 -1.06
C GLY A 112 4.84 -17.35 -1.22
N ASP A 113 4.33 -18.43 -1.80
CA ASP A 113 5.00 -19.71 -2.01
C ASP A 113 5.01 -20.17 -3.48
N GLU A 114 4.53 -19.34 -4.41
CA GLU A 114 4.62 -19.64 -5.84
C GLU A 114 6.08 -19.67 -6.32
N THR A 115 6.36 -20.54 -7.29
CA THR A 115 7.70 -20.66 -7.88
C THR A 115 7.95 -19.68 -9.01
N VAL A 116 6.90 -19.04 -9.53
CA VAL A 116 6.92 -18.08 -10.63
C VAL A 116 6.16 -16.83 -10.17
N PRO A 117 6.71 -15.61 -10.38
CA PRO A 117 6.02 -14.39 -10.00
C PRO A 117 4.78 -14.15 -10.86
N ASN A 118 3.86 -13.37 -10.32
CA ASN A 118 2.72 -12.86 -11.06
C ASN A 118 3.14 -11.71 -12.00
N GLU A 119 3.11 -11.99 -13.30
CA GLU A 119 3.55 -11.06 -14.34
C GLU A 119 2.73 -9.77 -14.40
N GLU A 120 1.42 -9.82 -14.14
CA GLU A 120 0.58 -8.60 -14.10
C GLU A 120 0.99 -7.68 -12.94
N GLY A 121 1.43 -8.26 -11.82
CA GLY A 121 1.99 -7.52 -10.70
C GLY A 121 3.32 -6.84 -11.04
N LEU A 122 4.20 -7.52 -11.78
CA LEU A 122 5.46 -6.94 -12.27
C LEU A 122 5.19 -5.79 -13.26
N ALA A 123 4.34 -6.05 -14.26
CA ALA A 123 3.96 -5.08 -15.28
C ALA A 123 3.37 -3.79 -14.70
N PHE A 124 2.63 -3.88 -13.58
CA PHE A 124 2.12 -2.71 -12.87
C PHE A 124 3.25 -1.79 -12.39
N TYR A 125 4.30 -2.33 -11.75
CA TYR A 125 5.42 -1.53 -11.27
C TYR A 125 6.31 -1.02 -12.41
N ASP A 126 6.52 -1.83 -13.45
CA ASP A 126 7.27 -1.40 -14.64
C ASP A 126 6.64 -0.19 -15.33
N ALA A 127 5.31 -0.11 -15.33
CA ALA A 127 4.56 0.97 -15.98
C ALA A 127 4.92 2.38 -15.48
N PHE A 128 5.50 2.53 -14.29
CA PHE A 128 5.90 3.82 -13.73
C PHE A 128 7.31 3.88 -13.14
N LEU A 129 7.99 2.75 -12.94
CA LEU A 129 9.40 2.73 -12.52
C LEU A 129 10.37 2.76 -13.70
N MET A 130 9.97 2.23 -14.86
CA MET A 130 10.85 2.02 -16.02
C MET A 130 10.56 2.96 -17.19
N ASN A 131 9.86 4.08 -16.92
CA ASN A 131 9.47 5.07 -17.93
C ASN A 131 10.41 6.28 -17.94
#